data_AF-A0A3M6ZXU7-F1
#
_entry.id   AF-A0A3M6ZXU7-F1
#
_cell.length_a   1.000
_cell.length_b   1.000
_cell.length_c   1.000
_cell.angle_alpha   90.00
_cell.angle_beta   90.00
_cell.angle_gamma   90.00
#
_symmetry.space_group_name_H-M   'P 1'
#
loop_
_entity.id
_entity.type
_entity.pdbx_description
1 polymer ?
#
loop_
_entity_poly.entity_id
_entity_poly.type
_entity_poly.pdbx_seq_one_letter_code
_entity_poly.pdbx_strand_id
1 'polypeptide(L)'
;MYLPPELWTRICTLAILDPANITIKHAAYPNLVCSQTLQPPLTRTCRVLRGECLPLFYKLVNFIILDEYADVEGVLKWLRSLGKEKRGRFRRLCLACRREDPGAPYFGDDGEFGWDFAEVNVLGEFGAEFEKSQLDEWRDPDFKVVYDIKLTR
;
A
#
# COMPACT_ATOMS: atom_id res chain seq x y z
N MET A 1 -35.84 -9.76 5.45
CA MET A 1 -35.56 -9.63 4.01
C MET A 1 -34.05 -9.75 3.84
N TYR A 2 -33.53 -10.85 3.31
CA TYR A 2 -32.09 -11.08 3.17
C TYR A 2 -31.64 -10.67 1.77
N LEU A 3 -30.55 -9.92 1.68
CA LEU A 3 -29.93 -9.60 0.40
C LEU A 3 -29.22 -10.87 -0.13
N PRO A 4 -29.38 -11.23 -1.41
CA PRO A 4 -28.60 -12.31 -2.03
C PRO A 4 -27.09 -12.11 -1.84
N PRO A 5 -26.32 -13.17 -1.57
CA PRO A 5 -24.86 -13.09 -1.33
C PRO A 5 -24.08 -12.41 -2.46
N GLU A 6 -24.52 -12.57 -3.71
CA GLU A 6 -23.89 -11.99 -4.89
C GLU A 6 -24.03 -10.46 -4.90
N LEU A 7 -25.23 -9.97 -4.55
CA LEU A 7 -25.49 -8.54 -4.45
C LEU A 7 -24.74 -7.93 -3.26
N TRP A 8 -24.70 -8.64 -2.14
CA TRP A 8 -23.94 -8.23 -0.96
C TRP A 8 -22.46 -8.05 -1.28
N THR A 9 -21.85 -9.05 -1.92
CA THR A 9 -20.44 -9.02 -2.32
C THR A 9 -20.15 -7.87 -3.28
N ARG A 10 -21.06 -7.61 -4.21
CA ARG A 10 -20.93 -6.53 -5.19
C ARG A 10 -21.01 -5.15 -4.54
N ILE A 11 -21.94 -4.94 -3.59
CA ILE A 11 -22.03 -3.70 -2.80
C ILE A 11 -20.75 -3.49 -2.00
N CYS A 12 -20.28 -4.52 -1.29
CA CYS A 12 -19.05 -4.44 -0.51
C CYS A 12 -17.85 -4.06 -1.39
N THR A 13 -17.73 -4.69 -2.56
CA THR A 13 -16.66 -4.42 -3.52
C THR A 13 -16.69 -2.98 -4.02
N LEU A 14 -17.85 -2.48 -4.41
CA LEU A 14 -18.00 -1.10 -4.89
C LEU A 14 -17.68 -0.07 -3.79
N ALA A 15 -18.16 -0.32 -2.56
CA ALA A 15 -17.89 0.57 -1.42
C ALA A 15 -16.40 0.59 -1.00
N ILE A 16 -15.62 -0.42 -1.41
CA ILE A 16 -14.19 -0.54 -1.12
C ILE A 16 -13.34 0.10 -2.21
N LEU A 17 -13.76 -0.02 -3.47
CA LEU A 17 -12.99 0.41 -4.64
C LEU A 17 -13.04 1.91 -4.91
N ASP A 18 -13.69 2.70 -4.05
CA ASP A 18 -13.76 4.16 -4.17
C ASP A 18 -13.11 4.81 -2.93
N PRO A 19 -11.83 5.23 -2.99
CA PRO A 19 -10.92 5.21 -4.15
C PRO A 19 -10.18 3.87 -4.34
N ALA A 20 -9.92 3.50 -5.61
CA ALA A 20 -9.26 2.24 -5.97
C ALA A 20 -7.74 2.25 -5.73
N ASN A 21 -7.16 3.44 -5.66
CA ASN A 21 -5.74 3.67 -5.43
C ASN A 21 -5.58 4.55 -4.19
N ILE A 22 -4.78 4.10 -3.24
CA ILE A 22 -4.37 4.87 -2.06
C ILE A 22 -2.90 5.22 -2.23
N THR A 23 -2.65 6.51 -2.42
CA THR A 23 -1.28 7.03 -2.53
C THR A 23 -0.79 7.43 -1.14
N ILE A 24 0.32 6.85 -0.72
CA ILE A 24 1.02 7.17 0.52
C ILE A 24 2.05 8.26 0.20
N LYS A 25 1.80 9.45 0.71
CA LYS A 25 2.57 10.68 0.43
C LYS A 25 3.24 11.19 1.69
N HIS A 26 4.22 12.08 1.50
CA HIS A 26 4.93 12.80 2.55
C HIS A 26 3.93 13.50 3.40
N ALA A 27 3.94 13.08 4.64
CA ALA A 27 3.34 13.83 5.68
C ALA A 27 4.47 14.16 6.62
N ALA A 28 4.64 15.44 6.93
CA ALA A 28 5.66 15.95 7.85
C ALA A 28 5.61 15.30 9.27
N TYR A 29 4.68 14.36 9.50
CA TYR A 29 4.48 13.63 10.73
C TYR A 29 4.13 12.15 10.44
N PRO A 30 4.80 11.17 11.08
CA PRO A 30 4.58 9.73 10.86
C PRO A 30 3.16 9.23 11.09
N ASN A 31 2.38 9.93 11.92
CA ASN A 31 1.01 9.55 12.24
C ASN A 31 0.03 9.74 11.07
N LEU A 32 0.43 10.47 10.02
CA LEU A 32 -0.41 10.78 8.88
C LEU A 32 -0.40 9.69 7.80
N VAL A 33 0.62 8.82 7.73
CA VAL A 33 0.58 7.63 6.87
C VAL A 33 -0.60 6.73 7.24
N CYS A 34 -0.82 6.51 8.53
CA CYS A 34 -2.00 5.79 9.04
C CYS A 34 -3.34 6.47 8.68
N SER A 35 -3.33 7.80 8.48
CA SER A 35 -4.52 8.56 8.08
C SER A 35 -4.82 8.44 6.58
N GLN A 36 -3.79 8.24 5.76
CA GLN A 36 -3.93 8.02 4.31
C GLN A 36 -4.37 6.58 4.01
N THR A 37 -3.96 5.62 4.84
CA THR A 37 -4.26 4.19 4.69
C THR A 37 -5.45 3.73 5.53
N LEU A 38 -6.34 4.67 5.89
CA LEU A 38 -7.53 4.37 6.68
C LEU A 38 -8.42 3.35 5.98
N GLN A 39 -8.87 2.37 6.75
CA GLN A 39 -9.84 1.40 6.27
C GLN A 39 -11.17 2.11 5.99
N PRO A 40 -11.92 1.71 4.94
CA PRO A 40 -13.19 2.32 4.60
C PRO A 40 -14.15 2.33 5.80
N PRO A 41 -14.98 3.38 5.99
CA PRO A 41 -15.91 3.48 7.11
C PRO A 41 -16.77 2.23 7.29
N LEU A 42 -17.15 1.57 6.19
CA LEU A 42 -17.94 0.34 6.20
C LEU A 42 -17.30 -0.78 7.05
N THR A 43 -15.98 -0.90 7.03
CA THR A 43 -15.22 -1.91 7.80
C THR A 43 -15.19 -1.62 9.31
N ARG A 44 -15.71 -0.46 9.73
CA ARG A 44 -15.76 0.02 11.12
C ARG A 44 -17.17 -0.05 11.73
N THR A 45 -18.18 -0.42 10.95
CA THR A 45 -19.59 -0.41 11.38
C THR A 45 -19.96 -1.62 12.24
N CYS A 46 -19.73 -2.84 11.74
CA CYS A 46 -20.04 -4.08 12.46
C CYS A 46 -19.01 -5.19 12.18
N ARG A 47 -18.94 -6.20 13.06
CA ARG A 47 -17.97 -7.30 12.94
C ARG A 47 -18.16 -8.15 11.68
N VAL A 48 -19.41 -8.32 11.24
CA VAL A 48 -19.73 -9.09 10.02
C VAL A 48 -19.20 -8.36 8.79
N LEU A 49 -19.57 -7.08 8.61
CA LEU A 49 -19.07 -6.25 7.51
C LEU A 49 -17.55 -6.15 7.53
N ARG A 50 -16.94 -6.03 8.71
CA ARG A 50 -15.49 -6.04 8.87
C ARG A 50 -14.87 -7.34 8.37
N GLY A 51 -15.45 -8.49 8.72
CA GLY A 51 -14.97 -9.81 8.30
C GLY A 51 -15.00 -10.00 6.79
N GLU A 52 -16.07 -9.52 6.15
CA GLU A 52 -16.27 -9.63 4.68
C GLU A 52 -15.43 -8.60 3.91
N CYS A 53 -15.45 -7.34 4.33
CA CYS A 53 -14.91 -6.22 3.56
C CYS A 53 -13.41 -6.02 3.75
N LEU A 54 -12.88 -6.27 4.96
CA LEU A 54 -11.48 -5.97 5.24
C LEU A 54 -10.49 -6.81 4.41
N PRO A 55 -10.73 -8.12 4.18
CA PRO A 55 -9.97 -8.91 3.21
C PRO A 55 -10.02 -8.34 1.79
N LEU A 56 -11.21 -7.95 1.34
CA LEU A 56 -11.42 -7.39 0.00
C LEU A 56 -10.71 -6.06 -0.17
N PHE A 57 -10.66 -5.22 0.88
CA PHE A 57 -9.91 -3.96 0.87
C PHE A 57 -8.44 -4.18 0.52
N TYR A 58 -7.72 -5.02 1.27
CA TYR A 58 -6.30 -5.28 0.96
C TYR A 58 -6.11 -6.05 -0.37
N LYS A 59 -7.10 -6.85 -0.78
CA LYS A 59 -7.05 -7.62 -2.03
C LYS A 59 -7.42 -6.80 -3.27
N LEU A 60 -8.12 -5.67 -3.15
CA LEU A 60 -8.66 -4.96 -4.32
C LEU A 60 -8.08 -3.57 -4.48
N VAL A 61 -7.72 -2.90 -3.38
CA VAL A 61 -7.15 -1.56 -3.39
C VAL A 61 -5.65 -1.64 -3.65
N ASN A 62 -5.16 -0.75 -4.51
CA ASN A 62 -3.74 -0.58 -4.77
C ASN A 62 -3.16 0.43 -3.78
N PHE A 63 -2.06 0.07 -3.11
CA PHE A 63 -1.33 0.96 -2.21
C PHE A 63 -0.04 1.40 -2.90
N ILE A 64 0.14 2.70 -3.06
CA ILE A 64 1.25 3.26 -3.86
C ILE A 64 2.08 4.14 -2.95
N ILE A 65 3.29 3.70 -2.65
CA ILE A 65 4.29 4.46 -1.89
C ILE A 65 4.98 5.39 -2.88
N LEU A 66 4.91 6.70 -2.65
CA LEU A 66 5.67 7.67 -3.44
C LEU A 66 7.04 7.87 -2.80
N ASP A 67 8.08 7.50 -3.53
CA ASP A 67 9.46 7.37 -3.10
C ASP A 67 10.04 8.64 -2.46
N GLU A 68 10.07 9.76 -3.20
CA GLU A 68 10.58 11.06 -2.73
C GLU A 68 9.82 11.62 -1.51
N TYR A 69 8.70 11.02 -1.17
CA TYR A 69 7.74 11.57 -0.24
C TYR A 69 7.45 10.65 0.95
N ALA A 70 7.58 9.34 0.84
CA ALA A 70 7.05 8.47 1.87
C ALA A 70 7.91 8.50 3.14
N ASP A 71 7.30 8.84 4.28
CA ASP A 71 7.93 8.68 5.59
C ASP A 71 8.05 7.19 5.92
N VAL A 72 9.30 6.70 5.88
CA VAL A 72 9.64 5.28 6.09
C VAL A 72 9.07 4.79 7.43
N GLU A 73 9.28 5.52 8.52
CA GLU A 73 8.79 5.13 9.85
C GLU A 73 7.27 5.03 9.92
N GLY A 74 6.57 5.98 9.29
CA GLY A 74 5.12 5.93 9.14
C GLY A 74 4.63 4.68 8.39
N VAL A 75 5.31 4.31 7.30
CA VAL A 75 5.01 3.10 6.52
C VAL A 75 5.27 1.83 7.34
N LEU A 76 6.42 1.75 8.03
CA LEU A 76 6.75 0.62 8.91
C LEU A 76 5.70 0.46 10.02
N LYS A 77 5.34 1.56 10.69
CA LYS A 77 4.32 1.58 11.75
C LYS A 77 2.96 1.12 11.22
N TRP A 78 2.56 1.57 10.04
CA TRP A 78 1.34 1.10 9.39
C TRP A 78 1.38 -0.40 9.11
N LEU A 79 2.44 -0.90 8.46
CA LEU A 79 2.58 -2.33 8.13
C LEU A 79 2.64 -3.23 9.37
N ARG A 80 3.28 -2.78 10.45
CA ARG A 80 3.26 -3.45 11.77
C ARG A 80 1.84 -3.59 12.30
N SER A 81 0.99 -2.58 12.12
CA SER A 81 -0.40 -2.57 12.63
C SER A 81 -1.35 -3.54 11.92
N LEU A 82 -1.04 -3.99 10.70
CA LEU A 82 -1.94 -4.81 9.89
C LEU A 82 -2.02 -6.27 10.34
N GLY A 83 -0.93 -6.78 10.92
CA GLY A 83 -0.72 -8.20 11.20
C GLY A 83 -0.41 -9.03 9.94
N LYS A 84 0.27 -10.16 10.14
CA LYS A 84 0.79 -11.02 9.05
C LYS A 84 -0.25 -11.42 8.01
N GLU A 85 -1.43 -11.87 8.46
CA GLU A 85 -2.46 -12.37 7.55
C GLU A 85 -2.97 -11.32 6.57
N LYS A 86 -2.96 -10.03 6.95
CA LYS A 86 -3.44 -8.95 6.09
C LYS A 86 -2.35 -8.47 5.14
N ARG A 87 -1.09 -8.46 5.60
CA ARG A 87 0.07 -8.15 4.74
C ARG A 87 0.16 -9.11 3.56
N GLY A 88 -0.06 -10.41 3.78
CA GLY A 88 -0.10 -11.41 2.70
C GLY A 88 -1.29 -11.29 1.73
N ARG A 89 -2.25 -10.38 1.98
CA ARG A 89 -3.43 -10.17 1.13
C ARG A 89 -3.34 -8.93 0.25
N PHE A 90 -2.27 -8.14 0.36
CA PHE A 90 -2.04 -7.05 -0.57
C PHE A 90 -2.01 -7.59 -1.99
N ARG A 91 -2.97 -7.15 -2.81
CA ARG A 91 -2.92 -7.45 -4.25
C ARG A 91 -1.84 -6.64 -4.93
N ARG A 92 -1.71 -5.37 -4.56
CA ARG A 92 -0.67 -4.46 -5.05
C ARG A 92 -0.26 -3.49 -3.95
N LEU A 93 0.99 -3.62 -3.54
CA LEU A 93 1.74 -2.60 -2.82
C LEU A 93 2.90 -2.22 -3.73
N CYS A 94 2.99 -0.96 -4.15
CA CYS A 94 3.91 -0.54 -5.18
C CYS A 94 4.79 0.61 -4.69
N LEU A 95 6.01 0.70 -5.21
CA LEU A 95 6.88 1.87 -5.06
C LEU A 95 6.90 2.63 -6.38
N ALA A 96 6.64 3.94 -6.32
CA ALA A 96 6.62 4.83 -7.47
C ALA A 96 7.53 6.04 -7.22
N CYS A 97 8.32 6.41 -8.24
CA CYS A 97 9.14 7.62 -8.23
C CYS A 97 8.69 8.60 -9.31
N ARG A 98 9.26 9.81 -9.31
CA ARG A 98 9.01 10.76 -10.38
C ARG A 98 9.48 10.20 -11.71
N ARG A 99 8.75 10.55 -12.77
CA ARG A 99 9.10 10.15 -14.14
C ARG A 99 10.44 10.74 -14.58
N GLU A 100 10.73 11.97 -14.15
CA GLU A 100 11.93 12.74 -14.49
C GLU A 100 13.20 12.21 -13.82
N ASP A 101 13.08 11.44 -12.74
CA ASP A 101 14.24 10.88 -12.06
C ASP A 101 14.87 9.75 -12.89
N PRO A 102 16.17 9.89 -13.24
CA PRO A 102 16.92 8.85 -13.96
C PRO A 102 17.43 7.74 -13.03
N GLY A 103 17.33 7.92 -11.71
CA GLY A 103 17.82 6.99 -10.68
C GLY A 103 16.82 5.89 -10.31
N ALA A 104 17.32 4.88 -9.59
CA ALA A 104 16.45 3.94 -8.88
C ALA A 104 15.72 4.68 -7.73
N PRO A 105 14.48 4.30 -7.40
CA PRO A 105 13.76 4.92 -6.29
C PRO A 105 14.52 4.70 -4.96
N TYR A 106 14.69 5.78 -4.20
CA TYR A 106 15.29 5.81 -2.87
C TYR A 106 14.22 5.69 -1.78
N PHE A 107 13.94 4.45 -1.36
CA PHE A 107 13.06 4.16 -0.22
C PHE A 107 13.89 3.59 0.93
N GLY A 108 14.70 4.46 1.55
CA GLY A 108 15.70 4.11 2.58
C GLY A 108 15.80 5.15 3.70
N ASP A 109 16.59 4.84 4.73
CA ASP A 109 16.93 5.78 5.80
C ASP A 109 18.13 6.63 5.38
N ASP A 110 18.04 7.95 5.59
CA ASP A 110 19.03 8.98 5.23
C ASP A 110 20.40 8.79 5.93
N GLY A 111 20.51 7.77 6.80
CA GLY A 111 21.60 7.58 7.75
C GLY A 111 22.79 6.71 7.35
N GLU A 112 22.77 5.93 6.26
CA GLU A 112 23.88 5.00 5.97
C GLU A 112 24.56 5.20 4.60
N PHE A 113 25.88 5.44 4.71
CA PHE A 113 26.88 5.42 3.65
C PHE A 113 26.73 4.22 2.71
N GLY A 114 26.63 4.48 1.40
CA GLY A 114 26.96 3.49 0.37
C GLY A 114 25.95 3.41 -0.76
N TRP A 115 26.28 4.02 -1.90
CA TRP A 115 25.53 3.99 -3.17
C TRP A 115 25.61 2.64 -3.89
N ASP A 116 25.50 1.53 -3.17
CA ASP A 116 25.59 0.20 -3.77
C ASP A 116 24.80 -0.82 -2.92
N PHE A 117 23.57 -1.09 -3.36
CA PHE A 117 22.75 -2.28 -3.05
C PHE A 117 21.97 -2.38 -1.71
N ALA A 118 21.92 -1.36 -0.85
CA ALA A 118 21.10 -1.35 0.37
C ALA A 118 19.68 -0.72 0.21
N GLU A 119 19.30 -0.37 -1.02
CA GLU A 119 18.30 0.68 -1.35
C GLU A 119 16.81 0.32 -1.11
N VAL A 120 16.48 -0.86 -0.58
CA VAL A 120 15.08 -1.18 -0.20
C VAL A 120 14.93 -2.08 1.03
N ASN A 121 15.98 -2.19 1.85
CA ASN A 121 16.03 -3.14 2.97
C ASN A 121 15.17 -2.71 4.19
N VAL A 122 14.59 -1.51 4.18
CA VAL A 122 13.73 -1.02 5.28
C VAL A 122 12.51 -1.92 5.50
N LEU A 123 12.01 -2.58 4.46
CA LEU A 123 10.90 -3.53 4.56
C LEU A 123 11.35 -4.98 4.83
N GLY A 124 12.63 -5.22 5.10
CA GLY A 124 13.20 -6.54 5.33
C GLY A 124 12.54 -7.30 6.49
N GLU A 125 12.07 -6.60 7.53
CA GLU A 125 11.36 -7.22 8.66
C GLU A 125 10.04 -7.90 8.25
N PHE A 126 9.45 -7.49 7.12
CA PHE A 126 8.24 -8.07 6.54
C PHE A 126 8.54 -9.10 5.44
N GLY A 127 9.81 -9.45 5.21
CA GLY A 127 10.22 -10.33 4.12
C GLY A 127 9.79 -9.78 2.76
N ALA A 128 10.02 -8.49 2.53
CA ALA A 128 9.66 -7.82 1.29
C ALA A 128 10.48 -8.35 0.10
N GLU A 129 9.78 -8.74 -0.95
CA GLU A 129 10.34 -9.08 -2.26
C GLU A 129 9.93 -7.99 -3.25
N PHE A 130 10.89 -7.49 -4.04
CA PHE A 130 10.69 -6.43 -5.01
C PHE A 130 10.78 -6.99 -6.43
N GLU A 131 9.72 -6.82 -7.20
CA GLU A 131 9.67 -7.20 -8.62
C GLU A 131 9.56 -5.93 -9.46
N LYS A 132 10.39 -5.78 -10.50
CA LYS A 132 10.29 -4.61 -11.40
C LYS A 132 8.93 -4.64 -12.08
N SER A 133 8.13 -3.60 -11.86
CA SER A 133 6.80 -3.53 -12.46
C SER A 133 6.91 -3.17 -13.94
N GLN A 134 6.26 -3.95 -14.80
CA GLN A 134 6.11 -3.63 -16.23
C GLN A 134 4.76 -2.96 -16.54
N LEU A 135 3.95 -2.67 -15.52
CA LEU A 135 2.56 -2.25 -15.67
C LEU A 135 2.35 -0.78 -15.29
N ASP A 136 2.17 0.06 -16.30
CA ASP A 136 1.78 1.48 -16.19
C ASP A 136 0.24 1.63 -16.02
N GLU A 137 -0.42 0.71 -15.29
CA GLU A 137 -1.88 0.73 -15.08
C GLU A 137 -2.32 1.90 -14.18
N TRP A 138 -1.45 2.33 -13.26
CA TRP A 138 -1.63 3.58 -12.54
C TRP A 138 -1.08 4.73 -13.37
N ARG A 139 -1.99 5.54 -13.92
CA ARG A 139 -1.65 6.70 -14.75
C ARG A 139 -1.61 7.95 -13.89
N ASP A 140 -0.43 8.24 -13.37
CA ASP A 140 -0.10 9.53 -12.79
C ASP A 140 0.80 10.31 -13.76
N PRO A 141 0.54 11.60 -14.02
CA PRO A 141 1.35 12.41 -14.94
C PRO A 141 2.78 12.61 -14.44
N ASP A 142 3.00 12.60 -13.13
CA ASP A 142 4.27 12.99 -12.50
C ASP A 142 5.06 11.76 -12.04
N PHE A 143 4.38 10.65 -11.72
CA PHE A 143 4.98 9.44 -11.16
C PHE A 143 4.86 8.21 -12.07
N LYS A 144 5.81 7.27 -11.93
CA LYS A 144 5.82 5.95 -12.56
C LYS A 144 6.02 4.88 -11.50
N VAL A 145 5.30 3.76 -11.62
CA VAL A 145 5.55 2.59 -10.74
C VAL A 145 6.85 1.94 -11.18
N VAL A 146 7.73 1.67 -10.22
CA VAL A 146 9.03 1.03 -10.47
C VAL A 146 9.04 -0.40 -9.95
N TYR A 147 8.52 -0.62 -8.74
CA TYR A 147 8.52 -1.92 -8.10
C TYR A 147 7.13 -2.31 -7.59
N ASP A 148 6.79 -3.57 -7.80
CA ASP A 148 5.76 -4.27 -7.04
C ASP A 148 6.41 -4.92 -5.82
N ILE A 149 5.80 -4.72 -4.65
CA ILE A 149 6.29 -5.16 -3.35
C ILE A 149 5.38 -6.29 -2.85
N LYS A 150 5.99 -7.43 -2.54
CA LYS A 150 5.30 -8.56 -1.94
C LYS A 150 5.81 -8.80 -0.52
N LEU A 151 4.89 -8.84 0.44
CA LEU A 151 5.22 -9.06 1.86
C LEU A 151 4.96 -10.53 2.25
N THR A 152 5.99 -11.22 2.74
CA THR A 152 5.92 -12.66 3.03
C THR A 152 5.87 -13.01 4.52
N ARG A 153 6.15 -12.04 5.42
CA ARG A 153 6.23 -12.26 6.89
C ARG A 153 5.23 -11.45 7.73
#